data_AF-A0A1I7EI47-F1
#
_entry.id   AF-A0A1I7EI47-F1
#
_cell.length_a   1.000
_cell.length_b   1.000
_cell.length_c   1.000
_cell.angle_alpha   90.00
_cell.angle_beta   90.00
_cell.angle_gamma   90.00
#
_symmetry.space_group_name_H-M   'P 1'
#
loop_
_entity.id
_entity.type
_entity.pdbx_description
1 polymer ?
#
loop_
_entity_poly.entity_id
_entity_poly.type
_entity_poly.pdbx_seq_one_letter_code
_entity_poly.pdbx_strand_id
1 'polypeptide(L)'
;MRAASEQSLRFLVEKWLAPGPLVPVHVTEFSRTRLGGRRYVRVETSQEGGSRGLFFFRHDDGCWCVFPPTADTPKLFALPRAA
;
A
#
# COMPACT_ATOMS: atom_id res chain seq x y z
N MET A 1 -4.09 -11.70 16.98
CA MET A 1 -3.20 -12.13 15.88
C MET A 1 -4.02 -12.03 14.60
N ARG A 2 -3.80 -11.01 13.75
CA ARG A 2 -4.51 -10.96 12.45
C ARG A 2 -3.98 -12.11 11.60
N ALA A 3 -4.86 -12.83 10.91
CA ALA A 3 -4.42 -13.96 10.11
C ALA A 3 -3.46 -13.45 9.03
N ALA A 4 -2.42 -14.21 8.71
CA ALA A 4 -1.44 -13.83 7.67
C ALA A 4 -2.11 -13.51 6.31
N SER A 5 -3.28 -14.11 6.06
CA SER A 5 -4.10 -13.85 4.88
C SER A 5 -4.67 -12.42 4.83
N GLU A 6 -5.15 -11.88 5.96
CA GLU A 6 -5.80 -10.56 6.07
C GLU A 6 -4.83 -9.39 5.86
N GLN A 7 -3.55 -9.68 5.69
CA GLN A 7 -2.47 -8.71 5.50
C GLN A 7 -1.60 -9.07 4.29
N SER A 8 -2.06 -10.00 3.45
CA SER A 8 -1.45 -10.30 2.17
C SER A 8 -1.74 -9.18 1.15
N LEU A 9 -0.88 -9.05 0.14
CA LEU A 9 -1.10 -8.07 -0.95
C LEU A 9 -2.43 -8.34 -1.65
N ARG A 10 -2.74 -9.62 -1.93
CA ARG A 10 -3.97 -10.04 -2.58
C ARG A 10 -5.21 -9.61 -1.80
N PHE A 11 -5.23 -9.88 -0.50
CA PHE A 11 -6.36 -9.48 0.36
C PHE A 11 -6.58 -7.96 0.34
N LEU A 12 -5.50 -7.17 0.41
CA LEU A 12 -5.62 -5.72 0.36
C LEU A 12 -6.06 -5.19 -1.01
N VAL A 13 -5.57 -5.80 -2.10
CA VAL A 13 -6.03 -5.48 -3.46
C VAL A 13 -7.53 -5.74 -3.59
N GLU A 14 -7.99 -6.92 -3.17
CA GLU A 14 -9.42 -7.29 -3.18
C GLU A 14 -10.24 -6.31 -2.31
N LYS A 15 -9.73 -5.96 -1.12
CA LYS A 15 -10.41 -5.04 -0.19
C LYS A 15 -10.53 -3.61 -0.71
N TRP A 16 -9.46 -3.05 -1.28
CA TRP A 16 -9.37 -1.62 -1.58
C TRP A 16 -9.66 -1.29 -3.04
N LEU A 17 -9.26 -2.16 -3.97
CA LEU A 17 -9.53 -1.96 -5.39
C LEU A 17 -10.82 -2.65 -5.84
N ALA A 18 -11.30 -3.64 -5.08
CA ALA A 18 -12.52 -4.42 -5.36
C ALA A 18 -12.66 -4.78 -6.85
N PRO A 19 -11.62 -5.39 -7.47
CA PRO A 19 -11.68 -5.78 -8.88
C PRO A 19 -12.85 -6.73 -9.10
N GLY A 20 -13.61 -6.50 -10.17
CA GLY A 20 -14.64 -7.44 -10.59
C GLY A 20 -14.02 -8.80 -10.97
N PRO A 21 -14.80 -9.90 -10.98
CA PRO A 21 -14.26 -11.26 -11.18
C PRO A 21 -13.49 -11.46 -12.49
N LEU A 22 -13.83 -10.70 -13.52
CA LEU A 22 -13.21 -10.75 -14.85
C LEU A 22 -12.29 -9.55 -15.11
N VAL A 23 -12.13 -8.66 -14.12
CA VAL A 23 -11.33 -7.46 -14.27
C VAL A 23 -9.88 -7.78 -13.96
N PRO A 24 -8.95 -7.57 -14.91
CA PRO A 24 -7.54 -7.82 -14.65
C PRO A 24 -6.95 -6.81 -13.66
N VAL A 25 -5.95 -7.28 -12.93
CA VAL A 25 -5.17 -6.49 -11.97
C VAL A 25 -3.71 -6.53 -12.39
N HIS A 26 -3.06 -5.37 -12.45
CA HIS A 26 -1.69 -5.23 -12.91
C HIS A 26 -0.83 -4.56 -11.85
N VAL A 27 0.41 -5.03 -11.70
CA VAL A 27 1.44 -4.27 -11.00
C VAL A 27 2.10 -3.35 -12.03
N THR A 28 1.89 -2.04 -11.91
CA THR A 28 2.40 -1.05 -12.87
C THR A 28 3.72 -0.44 -12.43
N GLU A 29 4.02 -0.50 -11.13
CA GLU A 29 5.27 -0.01 -10.56
C GLU A 29 5.67 -0.89 -9.37
N PHE A 30 6.97 -1.10 -9.19
CA PHE A 30 7.52 -1.72 -8.00
C PHE A 30 8.90 -1.15 -7.74
N SER A 31 9.19 -0.82 -6.48
CA SER A 31 10.49 -0.26 -6.10
C SER A 31 10.68 -0.32 -4.59
N ARG A 32 11.59 0.52 -4.09
CA ARG A 32 11.82 0.76 -2.67
C ARG A 32 11.59 2.23 -2.35
N THR A 33 11.03 2.49 -1.17
CA THR A 33 10.89 3.84 -0.67
C THR A 33 12.26 4.48 -0.45
N ARG A 34 12.35 5.79 -0.68
CA ARG A 34 13.63 6.52 -0.60
C ARG A 34 14.19 6.54 0.82
N LEU A 35 13.32 6.68 1.81
CA LEU A 35 13.66 6.64 3.22
C LEU A 35 13.27 5.25 3.77
N GLY A 36 14.13 4.64 4.56
CA GLY A 36 13.91 3.28 5.09
C GLY A 36 13.98 2.11 4.08
N GLY A 37 13.97 2.34 2.76
CA GLY A 37 14.26 1.31 1.75
C GLY A 37 13.24 0.17 1.65
N ARG A 38 12.00 0.38 2.12
CA ARG A 38 10.96 -0.66 2.15
C ARG A 38 10.37 -0.87 0.76
N ARG A 39 10.06 -2.13 0.46
CA ARG A 39 9.45 -2.48 -0.83
C ARG A 39 8.04 -1.91 -0.92
N TYR A 40 7.70 -1.38 -2.08
CA TYR A 40 6.33 -1.04 -2.42
C TYR A 40 6.00 -1.49 -3.83
N VAL A 41 4.71 -1.60 -4.10
CA VAL A 41 4.15 -1.85 -5.42
C VAL A 41 2.98 -0.90 -5.67
N ARG A 42 2.81 -0.45 -6.91
CA ARG A 42 1.58 0.18 -7.39
C ARG A 42 0.77 -0.87 -8.13
N VAL A 43 -0.46 -1.07 -7.69
CA VAL A 43 -1.39 -2.00 -8.32
C VAL A 43 -2.52 -1.21 -8.94
N GLU A 44 -2.83 -1.50 -10.20
CA GLU A 44 -3.88 -0.87 -10.97
C GLU A 44 -4.90 -1.89 -11.49
N THR A 45 -6.14 -1.44 -11.62
CA THR A 45 -7.25 -2.20 -12.22
C THR A 45 -8.12 -1.26 -13.06
N SER A 46 -8.67 -1.77 -14.16
CA SER A 46 -9.54 -1.00 -15.07
C SER A 46 -10.98 -1.40 -14.88
N GLN A 47 -11.85 -0.50 -14.44
CA GLN A 47 -13.29 -0.78 -14.29
C GLN A 47 -14.14 0.13 -15.19
N GLU A 48 -15.43 -0.17 -15.27
CA GLU A 48 -16.42 0.72 -15.87
C GLU A 48 -16.37 2.07 -15.15
N GLY A 49 -15.88 3.11 -15.83
CA GLY A 49 -15.63 4.44 -15.26
C GLY A 49 -14.16 4.83 -15.08
N GLY A 50 -13.21 3.95 -15.41
CA GLY A 50 -11.79 4.30 -15.52
C GLY A 50 -10.84 3.37 -14.76
N SER A 51 -9.55 3.71 -14.78
CA SER A 51 -8.52 2.99 -14.02
C SER A 51 -8.45 3.49 -12.58
N ARG A 52 -8.23 2.56 -11.65
CA ARG A 52 -7.97 2.84 -10.23
C ARG A 52 -6.64 2.21 -9.86
N GLY A 53 -5.85 2.92 -9.06
CA GLY A 53 -4.56 2.42 -8.61
C GLY A 53 -4.23 2.82 -7.19
N LEU A 54 -3.61 1.92 -6.44
CA LEU A 54 -3.12 2.17 -5.08
C LEU A 54 -1.67 1.70 -4.94
N PHE A 55 -0.94 2.37 -4.05
CA PHE A 55 0.35 1.90 -3.56
C PHE A 55 0.15 1.00 -2.35
N PHE A 56 0.90 -0.10 -2.32
CA PHE A 56 0.96 -1.04 -1.22
C PHE A 56 2.40 -1.16 -0.76
N PHE A 57 2.61 -1.06 0.55
CA PHE A 57 3.93 -1.04 1.18
C PHE A 57 4.13 -2.29 2.00
N ARG A 58 5.30 -2.89 1.87
CA ARG A 58 5.72 -4.02 2.70
C ARG A 58 6.33 -3.49 4.00
N HIS A 59 5.73 -3.85 5.12
CA HIS A 59 6.21 -3.51 6.46
C HIS A 59 7.19 -4.58 6.97
N ASP A 60 7.93 -4.24 8.03
CA ASP A 60 9.03 -5.06 8.56
C ASP A 60 8.53 -6.37 9.20
N ASP A 61 7.27 -6.39 9.65
CA ASP A 61 6.54 -7.57 10.12
C ASP A 61 6.14 -8.55 8.99
N GLY A 62 6.43 -8.18 7.74
CA GLY A 62 6.00 -8.97 6.60
C GLY A 62 4.50 -8.85 6.31
N CYS A 63 3.84 -7.79 6.76
CA CYS A 63 2.50 -7.45 6.32
C CYS A 63 2.56 -6.45 5.16
N TRP A 64 1.53 -6.47 4.31
CA TRP A 64 1.28 -5.37 3.38
C TRP A 64 0.36 -4.35 4.03
N CYS A 65 0.49 -3.08 3.64
CA CYS A 65 -0.33 -1.95 4.10
C CYS A 65 -0.53 -0.95 2.95
N VAL A 66 -1.58 -0.12 3.01
CA VAL A 66 -1.83 0.97 2.03
C VAL A 66 -1.21 2.31 2.44
N PHE A 67 -0.49 2.33 3.57
CA PHE A 67 0.25 3.49 4.07
C PHE A 67 1.74 3.13 4.19
N PRO A 68 2.63 4.10 3.97
CA PRO A 68 4.06 3.88 4.12
C PRO A 68 4.38 3.53 5.59
N PRO A 69 5.43 2.73 5.84
CA PRO A 69 5.84 2.40 7.21
C PRO A 69 6.16 3.66 8.02
N THR A 70 5.78 3.72 9.30
CA THR A 70 5.93 4.92 10.15
C THR A 70 7.39 5.39 10.31
N ALA A 71 8.37 4.50 10.13
CA ALA A 71 9.79 4.91 10.13
C ALA A 71 10.22 5.62 8.84
N ASP A 72 9.36 5.67 7.84
CA ASP A 72 9.54 6.32 6.53
C ASP A 72 8.78 7.65 6.43
N THR A 73 8.03 8.04 7.47
CA THR A 73 7.54 9.42 7.54
C THR A 73 8.73 10.34 7.76
N PRO A 74 8.95 11.37 6.92
CA PRO A 74 9.87 12.43 7.25
C PRO A 74 9.46 12.96 8.62
N LYS A 75 10.43 13.13 9.53
CA LYS A 75 10.18 13.80 10.81
C LYS A 75 9.88 15.27 10.50
N LEU A 76 8.66 15.53 10.03
CA LEU A 76 8.09 16.86 9.94
C LEU A 76 7.94 17.32 11.37
N PHE A 77 8.98 18.00 11.83
CA PHE A 77 9.06 18.88 12.99
C PHE A 77 7.99 18.60 14.06
N ALA A 78 8.42 17.96 15.15
CA ALA A 78 7.76 18.11 16.44
C ALA A 78 7.84 19.59 16.83
N LEU A 79 6.97 20.42 16.27
CA LEU A 79 6.78 21.77 16.74
C LEU A 79 6.12 21.65 18.11
N PRO A 80 6.75 22.15 19.20
CA PRO A 80 6.07 22.22 20.47
C PRO A 80 4.80 23.01 20.26
N ARG A 81 3.68 22.43 20.68
CA ARG A 81 2.39 23.12 20.68
C ARG A 81 2.57 24.37 21.53
N ALA A 82 2.55 25.54 20.90
CA ALA A 82 2.57 26.81 21.62
C ALA A 82 1.39 26.82 22.60
N ALA A 83 1.70 27.12 23.87
CA ALA A 83 0.76 27.19 24.97
C ALA A 83 -0.12 28.44 24.87
#